data_AF-A0A6A2ZY36-F1
#
_entry.id   AF-A0A6A2ZY36-F1
#
_cell.length_a   1.000
_cell.length_b   1.000
_cell.length_c   1.000
_cell.angle_alpha   90.00
_cell.angle_beta   90.00
_cell.angle_gamma   90.00
#
_symmetry.space_group_name_H-M   'P 1'
#
loop_
_entity.id
_entity.type
_entity.pdbx_description
1 polymer ?
#
loop_
_entity_poly.entity_id
_entity_poly.type
_entity_poly.pdbx_seq_one_letter_code
_entity_poly.pdbx_strand_id
1 'polypeptide(L)'
;MVTNVWEICSPKNQILALEAARNGIVLLKNDAKLLPLPKSMSLAVIGPNADSPQTRIGNYAGPPWKSVAPLQALKSYVKNTVYHPCCNMISCSTTAIEKAVDIAKRADYVVLIMGLDQTQEREALDRMDLGPIDVSFAKDDPRIGGILWTGYPGEGGGGRLPITWYPQDFTKVLKTDMRRRPEPSTDYPGRTYRFYKGDKVFEFGYGLSYSKYWYTFTRVSRNNLYLNHSSSLRARETSDSVRYKLFSELSAEV
;
A
#
# COMPACT_ATOMS: atom_id res chain seq x y z
N MET A 1 2.63 26.34 26.12
CA MET A 1 1.22 26.05 25.85
C MET A 1 1.02 24.56 26.07
N VAL A 2 0.46 24.15 27.22
CA VAL A 2 0.26 22.73 27.54
C VAL A 2 -1.04 22.31 26.88
N THR A 3 -0.95 21.70 25.71
CA THR A 3 -2.09 21.07 25.04
C THR A 3 -2.60 19.92 25.90
N ASN A 4 -3.90 19.87 26.16
CA ASN A 4 -4.51 18.79 26.91
C ASN A 4 -4.31 17.46 26.15
N VAL A 5 -3.59 16.51 26.76
CA VAL A 5 -3.27 15.20 26.16
C VAL A 5 -4.54 14.47 25.71
N TRP A 6 -5.66 14.69 26.42
CA TRP A 6 -6.95 14.08 26.09
C TRP A 6 -7.59 14.64 24.81
N GLU A 7 -7.31 15.89 24.44
CA GLU A 7 -7.75 16.46 23.17
C GLU A 7 -6.93 15.91 22.00
N ILE A 8 -5.61 15.79 22.18
CA ILE A 8 -4.69 15.21 21.20
C ILE A 8 -5.05 13.73 20.95
N CYS A 9 -5.27 12.97 22.02
CA CYS A 9 -5.54 11.54 21.96
C CYS A 9 -7.04 11.22 21.80
N SER A 10 -7.84 12.22 21.42
CA SER A 10 -9.29 12.08 21.29
C SER A 10 -9.68 10.96 20.33
N PRO A 11 -10.84 10.31 20.54
CA PRO A 11 -11.35 9.29 19.63
C PRO A 11 -11.46 9.79 18.17
N LYS A 12 -11.77 11.08 17.97
CA LYS A 12 -11.86 11.71 16.65
C LYS A 12 -10.55 11.61 15.88
N ASN A 13 -9.41 11.93 16.51
CA ASN A 13 -8.11 11.87 15.86
C ASN A 13 -7.69 10.42 15.57
N GLN A 14 -8.00 9.49 16.47
CA GLN A 14 -7.73 8.06 16.25
C GLN A 14 -8.55 7.48 15.09
N ILE A 15 -9.83 7.88 14.96
CA ILE A 15 -10.69 7.49 13.85
C ILE A 15 -10.17 8.06 12.53
N LEU A 16 -9.78 9.34 12.51
CA LEU A 16 -9.24 9.97 11.31
C LEU A 16 -7.95 9.28 10.83
N ALA A 17 -7.04 8.97 11.74
CA ALA A 17 -5.81 8.22 11.41
C ALA A 17 -6.14 6.82 10.85
N LEU A 18 -7.13 6.13 11.44
CA LEU A 18 -7.58 4.84 10.97
C LEU A 18 -8.24 4.91 9.57
N GLU A 19 -9.02 5.95 9.31
CA GLU A 19 -9.63 6.20 8.00
C GLU A 19 -8.58 6.52 6.94
N ALA A 20 -7.60 7.37 7.27
CA ALA A 20 -6.47 7.66 6.38
C ALA A 20 -5.70 6.38 6.02
N ALA A 21 -5.41 5.52 7.01
CA ALA A 21 -4.76 4.24 6.77
C ALA A 21 -5.62 3.29 5.91
N ARG A 22 -6.93 3.20 6.16
CA ARG A 22 -7.85 2.36 5.37
C ARG A 22 -7.94 2.81 3.92
N ASN A 23 -8.03 4.12 3.72
CA ASN A 23 -8.04 4.72 2.38
C ASN A 23 -6.67 4.66 1.71
N GLY A 24 -5.60 4.43 2.48
CA GLY A 24 -4.20 4.34 2.08
C GLY A 24 -3.78 3.01 1.42
N ILE A 25 -4.45 1.92 1.80
CA ILE A 25 -4.03 0.56 1.41
C ILE A 25 -4.40 0.29 -0.04
N VAL A 26 -3.44 -0.26 -0.79
CA VAL A 26 -3.62 -0.57 -2.21
C VAL A 26 -3.69 -2.08 -2.42
N LEU A 27 -4.78 -2.54 -3.01
CA LEU A 27 -4.94 -3.93 -3.43
C LEU A 27 -4.26 -4.12 -4.79
N LEU A 28 -3.21 -4.92 -4.84
CA LEU A 28 -2.41 -5.14 -6.05
C LEU A 28 -2.80 -6.43 -6.78
N LYS A 29 -3.21 -7.45 -6.03
CA LYS A 29 -3.64 -8.75 -6.56
C LYS A 29 -4.74 -9.33 -5.68
N ASN A 30 -5.73 -9.98 -6.29
CA ASN A 30 -6.82 -10.68 -5.59
C ASN A 30 -7.43 -11.79 -6.46
N ASP A 31 -6.67 -12.86 -6.65
CA ASP A 31 -7.07 -14.00 -7.46
C ASP A 31 -8.11 -14.84 -6.72
N ALA A 32 -9.02 -15.44 -7.49
CA ALA A 32 -10.14 -16.25 -6.98
C ALA A 32 -10.97 -15.56 -5.87
N LYS A 33 -10.92 -14.23 -5.77
CA LYS A 33 -11.54 -13.44 -4.69
C LYS A 33 -11.09 -13.91 -3.30
N LEU A 34 -9.81 -14.26 -3.15
CA LEU A 34 -9.21 -14.70 -1.89
C LEU A 34 -9.51 -13.72 -0.74
N LEU A 35 -9.40 -12.42 -1.01
CA LEU A 35 -9.68 -11.35 -0.06
C LEU A 35 -11.09 -10.77 -0.28
N PRO A 36 -11.82 -10.44 0.79
CA PRO A 36 -11.42 -10.48 2.21
C PRO A 36 -11.45 -11.88 2.84
N LEU A 37 -10.54 -12.14 3.79
CA LEU A 37 -10.45 -13.41 4.52
C LEU A 37 -11.66 -13.63 5.45
N PRO A 38 -12.26 -14.84 5.51
CA PRO A 38 -13.27 -15.15 6.52
C PRO A 38 -12.71 -15.15 7.97
N LYS A 39 -13.58 -14.94 8.96
CA LYS A 39 -13.16 -14.89 10.39
C LYS A 39 -13.00 -16.27 11.04
N SER A 40 -13.75 -17.26 10.57
CA SER A 40 -13.82 -18.62 11.12
C SER A 40 -12.83 -19.56 10.43
N MET A 41 -11.54 -19.25 10.52
CA MET A 41 -10.43 -20.00 9.90
C MET A 41 -9.24 -20.14 10.85
N SER A 42 -8.24 -20.92 10.44
CA SER A 42 -6.89 -20.89 10.99
C SER A 42 -5.94 -20.05 10.11
N LEU A 43 -5.10 -19.23 10.74
CA LEU A 43 -4.23 -18.26 10.07
C LEU A 43 -2.78 -18.42 10.52
N ALA A 44 -1.87 -18.58 9.56
CA ALA A 44 -0.44 -18.45 9.79
C ALA A 44 -0.01 -17.02 9.42
N VAL A 45 0.52 -16.27 10.39
CA VAL A 45 1.12 -14.96 10.14
C VAL A 45 2.63 -15.13 10.16
N ILE A 46 3.31 -14.80 9.07
CA ILE A 46 4.75 -15.02 8.94
C ILE A 46 5.43 -13.73 8.48
N GLY A 47 6.56 -13.39 9.09
CA GLY A 47 7.43 -12.32 8.60
C GLY A 47 7.85 -11.32 9.68
N PRO A 48 9.00 -10.66 9.47
CA PRO A 48 9.64 -9.81 10.46
C PRO A 48 8.83 -8.56 10.83
N ASN A 49 7.96 -8.08 9.92
CA ASN A 49 7.14 -6.89 10.15
C ASN A 49 5.82 -7.16 10.87
N ALA A 50 5.49 -8.43 11.13
CA ALA A 50 4.18 -8.78 11.68
C ALA A 50 3.99 -8.30 13.13
N ASP A 51 5.04 -8.37 13.97
CA ASP A 51 4.98 -8.00 15.38
C ASP A 51 5.75 -6.70 15.68
N SER A 52 5.80 -5.78 14.71
CA SER A 52 6.47 -4.48 14.86
C SER A 52 5.46 -3.33 14.84
N PRO A 53 5.10 -2.76 16.00
CA PRO A 53 4.26 -1.57 16.05
C PRO A 53 5.00 -0.30 15.59
N GLN A 54 6.34 -0.28 15.68
CA GLN A 54 7.16 0.89 15.35
C GLN A 54 7.37 1.01 13.84
N THR A 55 7.53 -0.10 13.11
CA THR A 55 7.75 -0.07 11.65
C THR A 55 6.67 0.75 10.95
N ARG A 56 5.43 0.69 11.41
CA ARG A 56 4.27 1.35 10.77
C ARG A 56 4.31 2.88 10.77
N ILE A 57 5.13 3.46 11.63
CA ILE A 57 5.12 4.91 11.91
C ILE A 57 5.95 5.67 10.87
N GLY A 58 6.90 5.01 10.20
CA GLY A 58 7.82 5.67 9.28
C GLY A 58 8.87 6.51 10.02
N ASN A 59 9.19 7.68 9.48
CA ASN A 59 10.11 8.66 10.08
C ASN A 59 9.38 9.96 10.44
N TYR A 60 10.11 10.94 10.99
CA TYR A 60 9.58 12.27 11.33
C TYR A 60 8.31 12.26 12.20
N ALA A 61 8.16 11.23 13.03
CA ALA A 61 6.98 11.02 13.87
C ALA A 61 7.28 11.25 15.35
N GLY A 62 6.32 11.85 16.05
CA GLY A 62 6.31 11.86 17.51
C GLY A 62 5.85 10.51 18.10
N PRO A 63 5.98 10.32 19.42
CA PRO A 63 5.49 9.12 20.10
C PRO A 63 3.98 8.96 19.88
N PRO A 64 3.50 7.83 19.31
CA PRO A 64 2.09 7.63 19.11
C PRO A 64 1.38 7.35 20.43
N TRP A 65 0.13 7.79 20.57
CA TRP A 65 -0.72 7.40 21.69
C TRP A 65 -0.97 5.89 21.73
N LYS A 66 -1.24 5.31 20.55
CA LYS A 66 -1.51 3.88 20.38
C LYS A 66 -0.94 3.43 19.04
N SER A 67 -0.14 2.37 19.07
CA SER A 67 0.25 1.64 17.86
C SER A 67 -0.10 0.17 18.02
N VAL A 68 -0.76 -0.40 17.03
CA VAL A 68 -1.20 -1.80 17.01
C VAL A 68 -0.41 -2.52 15.94
N ALA A 69 0.34 -3.55 16.34
CA ALA A 69 1.08 -4.38 15.40
C ALA A 69 0.10 -5.16 14.49
N PRO A 70 0.46 -5.42 13.21
CA PRO A 70 -0.37 -6.22 12.32
C PRO A 70 -0.79 -7.57 12.92
N LEU A 71 0.14 -8.24 13.62
CA LEU A 71 -0.12 -9.50 14.31
C LEU A 71 -1.20 -9.36 15.37
N GLN A 72 -1.16 -8.30 16.18
CA GLN A 72 -2.18 -8.05 17.21
C GLN A 72 -3.55 -7.80 16.58
N ALA A 73 -3.61 -7.05 15.48
CA ALA A 73 -4.84 -6.82 14.75
C ALA A 73 -5.39 -8.13 14.15
N LEU A 74 -4.54 -8.95 13.53
CA LEU A 74 -4.94 -10.23 12.93
C LEU A 74 -5.38 -11.26 13.98
N LYS A 75 -4.68 -11.38 15.11
CA LYS A 75 -5.12 -12.19 16.27
C LYS A 75 -6.48 -11.75 16.82
N SER A 76 -6.80 -10.46 16.73
CA SER A 76 -8.12 -9.95 17.15
C SER A 76 -9.22 -10.33 16.16
N TYR A 77 -8.88 -10.44 14.87
CA TYR A 77 -9.79 -10.75 13.76
C TYR A 77 -10.03 -12.27 13.57
N VAL A 78 -8.96 -13.07 13.56
CA VAL A 78 -8.98 -14.54 13.50
C VAL A 78 -8.35 -15.09 14.78
N LYS A 79 -9.15 -15.75 15.62
CA LYS A 79 -8.70 -16.24 16.94
C LYS A 79 -7.65 -17.33 16.84
N ASN A 80 -7.77 -18.23 15.85
CA ASN A 80 -6.81 -19.30 15.60
C ASN A 80 -5.65 -18.80 14.72
N THR A 81 -4.86 -17.87 15.25
CA THR A 81 -3.70 -17.29 14.55
C THR A 81 -2.39 -17.77 15.18
N VAL A 82 -1.52 -18.37 14.39
CA VAL A 82 -0.15 -18.75 14.77
C VAL A 82 0.84 -17.83 14.08
N TYR A 83 1.89 -17.43 14.80
CA TYR A 83 2.89 -16.48 14.31
C TYR A 83 4.29 -17.07 14.27
N HIS A 84 5.06 -16.70 13.25
CA HIS A 84 6.50 -16.91 13.21
C HIS A 84 7.22 -15.78 12.46
N PRO A 85 8.29 -15.18 13.01
CA PRO A 85 9.00 -14.08 12.34
C PRO A 85 9.70 -14.54 11.05
N CYS A 86 10.11 -15.82 10.97
CA CYS A 86 10.98 -16.42 9.94
C CYS A 86 12.39 -15.81 9.90
N CYS A 87 12.48 -14.49 9.83
CA CYS A 87 13.68 -13.68 9.92
C CYS A 87 13.63 -12.84 11.20
N ASN A 88 14.76 -12.69 11.89
CA ASN A 88 14.83 -11.82 13.08
C ASN A 88 14.85 -10.32 12.72
N MET A 89 15.28 -9.98 11.50
CA MET A 89 15.43 -8.62 11.01
C MET A 89 15.01 -8.53 9.54
N ILE A 90 14.75 -7.31 9.06
CA ILE A 90 14.32 -7.05 7.68
C ILE A 90 15.37 -7.44 6.64
N SER A 91 16.65 -7.19 6.92
CA SER A 91 17.76 -7.65 6.05
C SER A 91 17.89 -9.18 5.98
N CYS A 92 17.20 -9.90 6.86
CA CYS A 92 17.05 -11.36 6.88
C CYS A 92 18.33 -12.15 6.56
N SER A 93 19.39 -11.94 7.36
CA SER A 93 20.65 -12.69 7.21
C SER A 93 20.55 -14.17 7.62
N THR A 94 19.60 -14.51 8.49
CA THR A 94 19.34 -15.88 8.95
C THR A 94 17.85 -16.16 8.85
N THR A 95 17.51 -17.36 8.38
CA THR A 95 16.13 -17.77 8.14
C THR A 95 15.80 -19.04 8.91
N ALA A 96 14.56 -19.15 9.35
CA ALA A 96 13.98 -20.36 9.93
C ALA A 96 12.81 -20.84 9.05
N ILE A 97 13.13 -21.12 7.79
CA ILE A 97 12.15 -21.48 6.73
C ILE A 97 11.39 -22.74 7.11
N GLU A 98 12.07 -23.77 7.61
CA GLU A 98 11.44 -25.05 7.96
C GLU A 98 10.30 -24.85 8.98
N LYS A 99 10.56 -24.09 10.05
CA LYS A 99 9.54 -23.75 11.05
C LYS A 99 8.39 -22.93 10.47
N ALA A 100 8.70 -21.98 9.59
CA ALA A 100 7.68 -21.17 8.91
C ALA A 100 6.77 -22.03 8.01
N VAL A 101 7.36 -22.97 7.26
CA VAL A 101 6.63 -23.94 6.42
C VAL A 101 5.76 -24.87 7.26
N ASP A 102 6.27 -25.36 8.40
CA ASP A 102 5.51 -26.23 9.29
C ASP A 102 4.31 -25.55 9.93
N ILE A 103 4.39 -24.24 10.18
CA ILE A 103 3.26 -23.44 10.65
C ILE A 103 2.28 -23.20 9.49
N ALA A 104 2.78 -22.87 8.30
CA ALA A 104 1.95 -22.65 7.12
C ALA A 104 1.12 -23.90 6.75
N LYS A 105 1.70 -25.10 6.83
CA LYS A 105 1.01 -26.38 6.56
C LYS A 105 -0.18 -26.67 7.48
N ARG A 106 -0.23 -26.03 8.65
CA ARG A 106 -1.25 -26.26 9.67
C ARG A 106 -2.35 -25.19 9.68
N ALA A 107 -2.28 -24.22 8.77
CA ALA A 107 -3.24 -23.13 8.66
C ALA A 107 -3.98 -23.18 7.32
N ASP A 108 -5.23 -22.73 7.32
CA ASP A 108 -6.05 -22.61 6.10
C ASP A 108 -5.52 -21.49 5.19
N TYR A 109 -5.02 -20.41 5.81
CA TYR A 109 -4.46 -19.26 5.11
C TYR A 109 -3.14 -18.81 5.71
N VAL A 110 -2.27 -18.29 4.85
CA VAL A 110 -0.97 -17.72 5.21
C VAL A 110 -0.95 -16.25 4.85
N VAL A 111 -0.61 -15.39 5.82
CA VAL A 111 -0.39 -13.96 5.61
C VAL A 111 1.09 -13.68 5.85
N LEU A 112 1.79 -13.34 4.76
CA LEU A 112 3.17 -12.90 4.81
C LEU A 112 3.23 -11.39 5.01
N ILE A 113 3.89 -10.93 6.08
CA ILE A 113 4.09 -9.51 6.38
C ILE A 113 5.58 -9.21 6.20
N MET A 114 5.90 -8.93 4.94
CA MET A 114 7.24 -8.60 4.47
C MET A 114 7.28 -7.12 4.06
N GLY A 115 8.46 -6.61 3.75
CA GLY A 115 8.63 -5.22 3.36
C GLY A 115 9.91 -4.65 3.90
N LEU A 116 9.99 -3.32 3.86
CA LEU A 116 11.10 -2.55 4.40
C LEU A 116 10.70 -1.93 5.73
N ASP A 117 11.70 -1.36 6.40
CA ASP A 117 11.55 -0.48 7.55
C ASP A 117 12.64 0.61 7.52
N GLN A 118 12.68 1.42 8.56
CA GLN A 118 13.64 2.51 8.71
C GLN A 118 15.10 2.04 8.92
N THR A 119 15.36 0.73 9.02
CA THR A 119 16.73 0.18 8.96
C THR A 119 17.25 0.09 7.53
N GLN A 120 16.35 0.05 6.55
CA GLN A 120 16.69 -0.06 5.13
C GLN A 120 16.54 1.28 4.41
N GLU A 121 15.49 2.06 4.70
CA GLU A 121 15.21 3.34 4.04
C GLU A 121 14.91 4.45 5.04
N ARG A 122 15.79 5.45 5.13
CA ARG A 122 15.61 6.61 6.01
C ARG A 122 16.40 7.82 5.50
N GLU A 123 16.25 8.95 6.17
CA GLU A 123 17.08 10.14 5.90
C GLU A 123 18.58 9.80 5.98
N ALA A 124 19.34 10.30 5.00
CA ALA A 124 20.76 10.04 4.79
C ALA A 124 21.12 8.55 4.56
N LEU A 125 20.13 7.70 4.28
CA LEU A 125 20.34 6.28 3.94
C LEU A 125 19.48 5.92 2.73
N ASP A 126 20.02 6.20 1.55
CA ASP A 126 19.48 5.68 0.31
C ASP A 126 19.77 4.18 0.20
N ARG A 127 18.83 3.45 -0.39
CA ARG A 127 19.03 2.04 -0.70
C ARG A 127 19.87 1.84 -1.95
N MET A 128 20.63 0.75 -1.94
CA MET A 128 21.36 0.30 -3.11
C MET A 128 20.44 -0.46 -4.07
N ASP A 129 19.38 -1.09 -3.53
CA ASP A 129 18.23 -1.66 -4.25
C ASP A 129 17.03 -0.69 -4.32
N LEU A 130 15.96 -1.06 -5.03
CA LEU A 130 14.91 -0.15 -5.52
C LEU A 130 13.84 0.29 -4.50
N GLY A 131 13.41 1.56 -4.62
CA GLY A 131 12.38 2.26 -3.83
C GLY A 131 11.08 1.48 -3.52
N PRO A 132 10.50 0.75 -4.48
CA PRO A 132 9.58 -0.37 -4.17
C PRO A 132 10.31 -1.71 -4.30
N ILE A 133 10.06 -2.64 -3.36
CA ILE A 133 10.54 -4.01 -3.50
C ILE A 133 9.96 -4.60 -4.79
N ASP A 134 10.82 -5.16 -5.64
CA ASP A 134 10.38 -5.88 -6.83
C ASP A 134 9.69 -7.20 -6.42
N VAL A 135 8.38 -7.27 -6.67
CA VAL A 135 7.54 -8.44 -6.43
C VAL A 135 7.09 -9.11 -7.73
N SER A 136 7.81 -8.91 -8.82
CA SER A 136 7.54 -9.53 -10.13
C SER A 136 7.35 -11.05 -10.01
N PHE A 137 8.15 -11.72 -9.17
CA PHE A 137 8.02 -13.15 -8.89
C PHE A 137 6.63 -13.56 -8.36
N ALA A 138 5.93 -12.65 -7.68
CA ALA A 138 4.64 -12.91 -7.04
C ALA A 138 3.45 -12.45 -7.87
N LYS A 139 3.67 -11.51 -8.79
CA LYS A 139 2.62 -10.86 -9.59
C LYS A 139 1.78 -11.88 -10.33
N ASP A 140 2.41 -12.79 -11.08
CA ASP A 140 1.74 -13.76 -11.94
C ASP A 140 1.73 -15.20 -11.39
N ASP A 141 2.27 -15.41 -10.18
CA ASP A 141 2.28 -16.74 -9.55
C ASP A 141 0.89 -17.10 -8.99
N PRO A 142 0.21 -18.15 -9.50
CA PRO A 142 -1.13 -18.53 -9.04
C PRO A 142 -1.17 -19.04 -7.60
N ARG A 143 -0.01 -19.37 -7.00
CA ARG A 143 0.08 -19.79 -5.59
C ARG A 143 -0.05 -18.60 -4.63
N ILE A 144 0.12 -17.37 -5.13
CA ILE A 144 -0.01 -16.14 -4.34
C ILE A 144 -1.34 -15.49 -4.72
N GLY A 145 -2.38 -15.79 -3.95
CA GLY A 145 -3.74 -15.34 -4.29
C GLY A 145 -4.05 -13.88 -3.96
N GLY A 146 -3.21 -13.18 -3.19
CA GLY A 146 -3.47 -11.77 -2.84
C GLY A 146 -2.21 -10.99 -2.48
N ILE A 147 -2.17 -9.72 -2.86
CA ILE A 147 -1.08 -8.79 -2.55
C ILE A 147 -1.69 -7.45 -2.15
N LEU A 148 -1.32 -6.96 -0.96
CA LEU A 148 -1.67 -5.64 -0.45
C LEU A 148 -0.39 -4.83 -0.24
N TRP A 149 -0.36 -3.60 -0.74
CA TRP A 149 0.66 -2.63 -0.35
C TRP A 149 0.08 -1.68 0.70
N THR A 150 0.71 -1.66 1.86
CA THR A 150 0.22 -0.91 3.03
C THR A 150 1.05 0.33 3.36
N GLY A 151 2.17 0.56 2.65
CA GLY A 151 3.13 1.62 2.95
C GLY A 151 3.49 1.67 4.45
N TYR A 152 3.65 2.90 4.96
CA TYR A 152 3.54 3.22 6.37
C TYR A 152 2.11 3.70 6.66
N PRO A 153 1.22 2.83 7.20
CA PRO A 153 -0.20 3.10 7.31
C PRO A 153 -0.50 4.22 8.32
N GLY A 154 -0.51 5.43 7.79
CA GLY A 154 -0.58 6.74 8.45
C GLY A 154 -0.39 7.86 7.41
N GLU A 155 0.33 7.56 6.34
CA GLU A 155 0.43 8.36 5.11
C GLU A 155 -0.78 8.02 4.21
N GLY A 156 -1.77 8.90 4.14
CA GLY A 156 -2.98 8.67 3.33
C GLY A 156 -2.66 8.62 1.83
N GLY A 157 -3.05 7.54 1.15
CA GLY A 157 -2.90 7.37 -0.30
C GLY A 157 -4.10 6.63 -0.91
N GLY A 158 -5.02 7.35 -1.56
CA GLY A 158 -6.39 6.90 -1.95
C GLY A 158 -6.56 5.61 -2.77
N GLY A 159 -6.21 4.45 -2.20
CA GLY A 159 -6.46 3.10 -2.72
C GLY A 159 -5.71 2.74 -4.00
N ARG A 160 -4.77 3.58 -4.45
CA ARG A 160 -4.01 3.43 -5.69
C ARG A 160 -2.56 3.81 -5.49
N LEU A 161 -1.65 3.16 -6.23
CA LEU A 161 -0.22 3.40 -6.13
C LEU A 161 0.14 4.85 -6.51
N PRO A 162 0.79 5.62 -5.62
CA PRO A 162 1.28 6.96 -5.92
C PRO A 162 2.62 6.96 -6.66
N ILE A 163 3.23 5.79 -6.86
CA ILE A 163 4.53 5.61 -7.50
C ILE A 163 4.51 4.40 -8.45
N THR A 164 5.35 4.45 -9.48
CA THR A 164 5.58 3.29 -10.37
C THR A 164 6.48 2.28 -9.66
N TRP A 165 6.10 1.00 -9.70
CA TRP A 165 6.94 -0.10 -9.24
C TRP A 165 7.80 -0.61 -10.39
N TYR A 166 9.09 -0.33 -10.31
CA TYR A 166 10.08 -0.75 -11.29
C TYR A 166 10.60 -2.16 -10.98
N PRO A 167 11.02 -2.92 -12.00
CA PRO A 167 11.76 -4.17 -11.81
C PRO A 167 13.15 -3.87 -11.25
N GLN A 168 13.75 -4.83 -10.53
CA GLN A 168 15.06 -4.75 -9.89
C GLN A 168 16.14 -4.17 -10.83
N ASP A 169 16.08 -4.52 -12.10
CA ASP A 169 17.01 -4.06 -13.13
C ASP A 169 17.09 -2.54 -13.30
N PHE A 170 16.05 -1.78 -12.92
CA PHE A 170 16.09 -0.32 -12.95
C PHE A 170 17.13 0.28 -11.97
N THR A 171 17.59 -0.49 -10.98
CA THR A 171 18.70 -0.08 -10.09
C THR A 171 20.00 0.23 -10.84
N LYS A 172 20.19 -0.34 -12.04
CA LYS A 172 21.34 -0.12 -12.94
C LYS A 172 21.38 1.32 -13.46
N VAL A 173 20.23 2.01 -13.50
CA VAL A 173 20.17 3.41 -13.86
C VAL A 173 20.75 4.26 -12.71
N LEU A 174 21.78 5.04 -13.00
CA LEU A 174 22.46 5.89 -12.02
C LEU A 174 21.45 6.80 -11.32
N LYS A 175 21.26 6.66 -10.00
CA LYS A 175 20.20 7.35 -9.24
C LYS A 175 20.37 8.88 -9.21
N THR A 176 21.59 9.37 -9.39
CA THR A 176 21.92 10.80 -9.50
C THR A 176 21.66 11.39 -10.90
N ASP A 177 21.34 10.57 -11.90
CA ASP A 177 20.94 11.07 -13.22
C ASP A 177 19.52 11.64 -13.18
N MET A 178 19.44 12.96 -13.31
CA MET A 178 18.21 13.75 -13.21
C MET A 178 17.45 13.87 -14.53
N ARG A 179 17.94 13.29 -15.64
CA ARG A 179 17.19 13.25 -16.91
C ARG A 179 15.84 12.57 -16.65
N ARG A 180 14.74 13.14 -17.10
CA ARG A 180 13.41 12.50 -16.94
C ARG A 180 12.98 11.74 -18.18
N ARG A 181 13.33 12.25 -19.36
CA ARG A 181 12.95 11.69 -20.65
C ARG A 181 13.86 10.52 -21.03
N PRO A 182 13.34 9.50 -21.74
CA PRO A 182 14.16 8.42 -22.26
C PRO A 182 15.13 8.96 -23.31
N GLU A 183 16.30 8.33 -23.40
CA GLU A 183 17.33 8.63 -24.38
C GLU A 183 17.87 7.30 -24.98
N PRO A 184 17.35 6.88 -26.14
CA PRO A 184 17.69 5.60 -26.74
C PRO A 184 19.18 5.42 -27.08
N SER A 185 19.88 6.51 -27.39
CA SER A 185 21.32 6.48 -27.71
C SER A 185 22.20 6.02 -26.54
N THR A 186 21.75 6.21 -25.30
CA THR A 186 22.46 5.80 -24.09
C THR A 186 21.72 4.68 -23.34
N ASP A 187 20.75 4.03 -23.98
CA ASP A 187 19.84 3.05 -23.37
C ASP A 187 19.15 3.56 -22.08
N TYR A 188 18.94 4.87 -21.98
CA TYR A 188 18.33 5.45 -20.80
C TYR A 188 16.81 5.35 -20.90
N PRO A 189 16.12 4.62 -19.99
CA PRO A 189 14.72 4.28 -20.18
C PRO A 189 13.75 5.39 -19.77
N GLY A 190 14.25 6.53 -19.28
CA GLY A 190 13.45 7.59 -18.65
C GLY A 190 13.08 7.26 -17.22
N ARG A 191 12.34 8.16 -16.56
CA ARG A 191 11.84 7.95 -15.18
C ARG A 191 10.41 8.42 -15.04
N THR A 192 9.77 7.98 -13.96
CA THR A 192 8.37 8.26 -13.60
C THR A 192 7.38 7.65 -14.58
N TYR A 193 6.13 7.51 -14.15
CA TYR A 193 5.05 7.01 -15.00
C TYR A 193 4.90 7.78 -16.33
N ARG A 194 5.30 9.06 -16.36
CA ARG A 194 5.12 9.94 -17.51
C ARG A 194 6.09 9.63 -18.66
N PHE A 195 7.33 9.23 -18.34
CA PHE A 195 8.39 9.14 -19.35
C PHE A 195 9.06 7.77 -19.42
N TYR A 196 8.94 6.96 -18.37
CA TYR A 196 9.55 5.63 -18.35
C TYR A 196 9.00 4.73 -19.46
N LYS A 197 9.91 4.13 -20.23
CA LYS A 197 9.60 3.25 -21.38
C LYS A 197 9.91 1.78 -21.13
N GLY A 198 10.51 1.44 -19.99
CA GLY A 198 10.79 0.05 -19.62
C GLY A 198 9.61 -0.67 -18.97
N ASP A 199 9.87 -1.91 -18.55
CA ASP A 199 8.90 -2.79 -17.93
C ASP A 199 8.49 -2.31 -16.54
N LYS A 200 7.22 -2.52 -16.20
CA LYS A 200 6.62 -2.08 -14.92
C LYS A 200 6.04 -3.28 -14.20
N VAL A 201 6.38 -3.45 -12.93
CA VAL A 201 5.75 -4.46 -12.07
C VAL A 201 4.30 -4.04 -11.81
N PHE A 202 4.12 -2.84 -11.28
CA PHE A 202 2.82 -2.17 -11.16
C PHE A 202 2.93 -0.71 -11.59
N GLU A 203 1.89 -0.24 -12.28
CA GLU A 203 1.85 1.13 -12.81
C GLU A 203 1.46 2.15 -11.73
N PHE A 204 1.83 3.41 -11.96
CA PHE A 204 1.27 4.51 -11.19
C PHE A 204 -0.25 4.55 -11.36
N GLY A 205 -0.99 4.78 -10.28
CA GLY A 205 -2.45 4.78 -10.27
C GLY A 205 -3.08 3.38 -10.27
N TYR A 206 -2.28 2.31 -10.32
CA TYR A 206 -2.79 0.94 -10.24
C TYR A 206 -3.32 0.65 -8.83
N GLY A 207 -4.43 -0.09 -8.78
CA GLY A 207 -5.12 -0.47 -7.55
C GLY A 207 -6.45 -1.12 -7.89
N LEU A 208 -6.67 -2.31 -7.34
CA LEU A 208 -7.88 -3.09 -7.49
C LEU A 208 -8.93 -2.68 -6.44
N SER A 209 -10.18 -3.03 -6.72
CA SER A 209 -11.28 -2.95 -5.76
C SER A 209 -11.91 -4.32 -5.57
N TYR A 210 -12.58 -4.52 -4.43
CA TYR A 210 -13.43 -5.69 -4.22
C TYR A 210 -14.71 -5.67 -5.06
N SER A 211 -15.07 -4.51 -5.63
CA SER A 211 -16.19 -4.33 -6.55
C SER A 211 -15.72 -4.09 -7.98
N LYS A 212 -16.61 -4.35 -8.95
CA LYS A 212 -16.40 -4.03 -10.37
C LYS A 212 -17.08 -2.72 -10.71
N TYR A 213 -16.40 -1.88 -11.49
CA TYR A 213 -16.92 -0.60 -11.97
C TYR A 213 -16.88 -0.59 -13.49
N TRP A 214 -17.82 0.12 -14.10
CA TRP A 214 -17.90 0.32 -15.54
C TRP A 214 -18.02 1.82 -15.81
N TYR A 215 -17.30 2.31 -16.81
CA TYR A 215 -17.30 3.72 -17.19
C TYR A 215 -17.61 3.84 -18.68
N THR A 216 -18.45 4.81 -19.03
CA THR A 216 -18.75 5.14 -20.43
C THR A 216 -18.21 6.53 -20.74
N PHE A 217 -17.29 6.62 -21.70
CA PHE A 217 -16.80 7.91 -22.17
C PHE A 217 -17.86 8.58 -23.05
N THR A 218 -18.22 9.81 -22.69
CA THR A 218 -19.07 10.65 -23.53
C THR A 218 -18.19 11.56 -24.38
N ARG A 219 -18.47 11.61 -25.68
CA ARG A 219 -17.76 12.52 -26.58
C ARG A 219 -18.21 13.94 -26.29
N VAL A 220 -17.26 14.81 -25.95
CA VAL A 220 -17.51 16.24 -25.81
C VAL A 220 -17.04 16.93 -27.09
N SER A 221 -17.89 17.75 -27.71
CA SER A 221 -17.63 18.47 -28.97
C SER A 221 -16.99 19.85 -28.77
N ARG A 222 -16.57 20.20 -27.55
CA ARG A 222 -15.95 21.48 -27.24
C ARG A 222 -14.49 21.46 -27.68
N ASN A 223 -14.16 22.32 -28.64
CA ASN A 223 -12.79 22.54 -29.11
C ASN A 223 -12.02 23.58 -28.25
N ASN A 224 -12.74 24.36 -27.45
CA ASN A 224 -12.17 25.37 -26.55
C ASN A 224 -12.48 24.99 -25.09
N LEU A 225 -11.43 24.83 -24.29
CA LEU A 225 -11.52 24.57 -22.86
C LEU A 225 -11.09 25.83 -22.11
N TYR A 226 -12.06 26.55 -21.53
CA TYR A 226 -11.80 27.75 -20.76
C TYR A 226 -11.56 27.36 -19.30
N LEU A 227 -10.31 27.46 -18.84
CA LEU A 227 -9.88 27.03 -17.49
C LEU A 227 -10.58 27.78 -16.34
N ASN A 228 -11.24 28.90 -16.63
CA ASN A 228 -11.96 29.72 -15.65
C ASN A 228 -13.40 29.26 -15.42
N HIS A 229 -13.92 28.37 -16.27
CA HIS A 229 -15.21 27.73 -16.07
C HIS A 229 -14.99 26.28 -15.65
N SER A 230 -15.22 26.00 -14.37
CA SER A 230 -15.41 24.65 -13.85
C SER A 230 -16.62 24.01 -14.56
N SER A 231 -16.38 23.35 -15.69
CA SER A 231 -17.34 22.39 -16.22
C SER A 231 -17.21 21.14 -15.36
N SER A 232 -18.18 20.92 -14.48
CA SER A 232 -18.32 19.63 -13.79
C SER A 232 -18.55 18.54 -14.84
N LEU A 233 -17.52 17.77 -15.13
CA LEU A 233 -17.68 16.48 -15.81
C LEU A 233 -18.40 15.57 -14.80
N ARG A 234 -19.74 15.58 -14.83
CA ARG A 234 -20.52 14.59 -14.08
C ARG A 234 -20.34 13.25 -14.76
N ALA A 235 -19.51 12.39 -14.18
CA ALA A 235 -19.67 10.95 -14.39
C ALA A 235 -21.09 10.59 -13.95
N ARG A 236 -21.88 9.99 -14.85
CA ARG A 236 -23.23 9.53 -14.51
C ARG A 236 -23.06 8.15 -13.86
N GLU A 237 -22.91 8.14 -12.54
CA GLU A 237 -22.82 6.92 -11.75
C GLU A 237 -24.18 6.19 -11.76
N THR A 238 -24.20 4.93 -12.18
CA THR A 238 -25.38 4.05 -12.09
C THR A 238 -25.52 3.48 -10.67
N SER A 239 -26.77 3.33 -10.23
CA SER A 239 -27.29 3.40 -8.86
C SER A 239 -26.86 2.38 -7.79
N ASP A 240 -25.81 1.59 -7.97
CA ASP A 240 -25.54 0.44 -7.06
C ASP A 240 -24.25 0.50 -6.23
N SER A 241 -23.70 1.69 -5.95
CA SER A 241 -22.55 1.82 -5.04
C SER A 241 -22.79 2.76 -3.86
N VAL A 242 -22.39 2.29 -2.68
CA VAL A 242 -22.41 2.93 -1.37
C VAL A 242 -22.07 4.43 -1.44
N ARG A 243 -22.95 5.27 -0.90
CA ARG A 243 -22.75 6.72 -0.75
C ARG A 243 -21.48 7.00 0.04
N TYR A 244 -20.50 7.67 -0.57
CA TYR A 244 -19.49 8.44 0.17
C TYR A 244 -19.88 9.91 0.10
N LYS A 245 -20.07 10.55 1.27
CA LYS A 245 -20.19 12.01 1.38
C LYS A 245 -18.84 12.66 1.10
N LEU A 246 -18.81 13.75 0.35
CA LEU A 246 -17.61 14.57 0.23
C LEU A 246 -17.28 15.20 1.59
N PHE A 247 -16.01 15.35 1.93
CA PHE A 247 -15.58 15.99 3.20
C PHE A 247 -16.13 17.41 3.37
N SER A 248 -16.32 18.14 2.27
CA SER A 248 -16.97 19.46 2.26
C SER A 248 -18.43 19.43 2.72
N GLU A 249 -19.13 18.30 2.56
CA GLU A 249 -20.52 18.11 2.95
C GLU A 249 -20.69 17.72 4.44
N LEU A 250 -19.60 17.41 5.13
CA LEU A 250 -19.57 17.18 6.59
C LEU A 250 -19.32 18.48 7.38
N SER A 251 -18.95 19.56 6.69
CA SER A 251 -18.60 20.84 7.31
C SER A 251 -19.79 21.81 7.42
N ALA A 252 -20.97 21.41 6.93
CA ALA A 252 -22.15 22.28 6.80
C ALA A 252 -23.28 21.96 7.81
N GLU A 253 -23.05 21.08 8.78
CA GLU A 253 -23.98 20.84 9.88
C GLU A 253 -23.26 21.10 11.21
N VAL A 254 -23.29 22.37 11.63
CA VAL A 254 -23.29 22.85 13.01
C VAL A 254 -24.36 23.94 13.11
#